data_AF-A0A3C1S8W1-F1
#
_entry.id   AF-A0A3C1S8W1-F1
#
_cell.length_a   1.000
_cell.length_b   1.000
_cell.length_c   1.000
_cell.angle_alpha   90.00
_cell.angle_beta   90.00
_cell.angle_gamma   90.00
#
_symmetry.space_group_name_H-M   'P 1'
#
loop_
_entity.id
_entity.type
_entity.pdbx_description
1 polymer ?
#
loop_
_entity_poly.entity_id
_entity_poly.type
_entity_poly.pdbx_seq_one_letter_code
_entity_poly.pdbx_strand_id
1 'polypeptide(L)'
;AIYYDAACMAIEAILKSDIQGKGHIRGDRKKVKDALAGFYRMENSVKGVTGHIYFNSKGSALKHLYVGNYQKNHFVPAFSQFKETTEPDSIGNMFKKTLDGRVMLVYGNIINKTKVVFVGIHLNAISSVTPSEYIADFDLWFRFGGQFKDADVEFTNSINPVHLGSPLRESSEHDVTTRIYHVKSAFRITPDYHKYPLDGQILAIRFRHHSETRNQLIYIPDFASPSEILGKDAGVSLPDLGREWKTTGFSFHTDVISNVSTLGSPKFFNKPNNILYSQFNAEISAKRNDAALVVKVVSPYVFILICLSVIGFIRPQKFRLRLSGLLIIFIAAIIFQLKFYYDVPAEYLLNADYFFFVIYAVIILTMFIIVRGCRFSPNTISGKKG
;
A
#
# COMPACT_ATOMS: atom_id res chain seq x y z
N ALA A 1 6.96 -7.99 19.65
CA ALA A 1 7.51 -8.80 18.54
C ALA A 1 7.81 -10.25 18.94
N ILE A 2 8.72 -10.53 19.87
CA ILE A 2 9.11 -11.93 20.20
C ILE A 2 7.95 -12.78 20.72
N TYR A 3 7.09 -12.22 21.57
CA TYR A 3 5.89 -12.92 22.05
C TYR A 3 4.86 -13.20 20.95
N TYR A 4 4.72 -12.28 20.00
CA TYR A 4 3.85 -12.46 18.84
C TYR A 4 4.34 -13.62 17.98
N ASP A 5 5.64 -13.65 17.69
CA ASP A 5 6.28 -14.73 16.92
C ASP A 5 6.15 -16.09 17.60
N ALA A 6 6.31 -16.13 18.93
CA ALA A 6 6.09 -17.34 19.70
C ALA A 6 4.62 -17.81 19.64
N ALA A 7 3.66 -16.88 19.70
CA ALA A 7 2.24 -17.18 19.56
C ALA A 7 1.90 -17.71 18.16
N CYS A 8 2.37 -17.05 17.10
CA CYS A 8 2.20 -17.53 15.71
C CYS A 8 2.73 -18.95 15.53
N MET A 9 3.93 -19.23 16.05
CA MET A 9 4.51 -20.57 15.97
C MET A 9 3.69 -21.61 16.74
N ALA A 10 3.20 -21.26 17.94
CA ALA A 10 2.36 -22.17 18.72
C ALA A 10 1.03 -22.47 18.00
N ILE A 11 0.40 -21.44 17.42
CA ILE A 11 -0.84 -21.59 16.65
C ILE A 11 -0.60 -22.48 15.41
N GLU A 12 0.47 -22.22 14.67
CA GLU A 12 0.82 -23.00 13.48
C GLU A 12 1.08 -24.48 13.83
N ALA A 13 1.76 -24.75 14.94
CA ALA A 13 1.96 -26.11 15.43
C ALA A 13 0.66 -26.79 15.82
N ILE A 14 -0.26 -26.07 16.48
CA ILE A 14 -1.60 -26.56 16.83
C ILE A 14 -2.38 -26.93 15.57
N LEU A 15 -2.42 -26.04 14.58
CA LEU A 15 -3.10 -26.27 13.30
C LEU A 15 -2.53 -27.49 12.56
N LYS A 16 -1.21 -27.64 12.52
CA LYS A 16 -0.55 -28.81 11.89
C LYS A 16 -0.72 -30.11 12.67
N SER A 17 -1.00 -30.03 13.96
CA SER A 17 -1.14 -31.21 14.83
C SER A 17 -2.51 -31.90 14.74
N ASP A 18 -3.48 -31.29 14.03
CA ASP A 18 -4.86 -31.78 13.85
C ASP A 18 -5.49 -32.29 15.17
N ILE A 19 -5.32 -31.49 16.23
CA ILE A 19 -5.90 -31.79 17.54
C ILE A 19 -7.35 -31.30 17.59
N GLN A 20 -8.24 -32.18 18.04
CA GLN A 20 -9.69 -31.90 18.13
C GLN A 20 -10.13 -31.46 19.53
N GLY A 21 -9.21 -31.45 20.51
CA GLY A 21 -9.48 -31.07 21.90
C GLY A 21 -10.41 -32.01 22.66
N LYS A 22 -10.72 -33.19 22.11
CA LYS A 22 -11.65 -34.20 22.66
C LYS A 22 -10.95 -35.46 23.20
N GLY A 23 -9.62 -35.56 23.07
CA GLY A 23 -8.82 -36.73 23.46
C GLY A 23 -8.06 -36.55 24.78
N HIS A 24 -7.17 -37.51 25.09
CA HIS A 24 -6.25 -37.38 26.23
C HIS A 24 -5.25 -36.23 26.00
N ILE A 25 -5.26 -35.24 26.91
CA ILE A 25 -4.37 -34.06 26.88
C ILE A 25 -2.89 -34.40 26.67
N ARG A 26 -2.43 -35.55 27.17
CA ARG A 26 -1.05 -36.01 27.01
C ARG A 26 -0.72 -36.38 25.55
N GLY A 27 -1.68 -36.97 24.84
CA GLY A 27 -1.58 -37.28 23.41
C GLY A 27 -1.56 -36.00 22.57
N ASP A 28 -2.46 -35.07 22.84
CA ASP A 28 -2.54 -33.79 22.13
C ASP A 28 -1.25 -32.96 22.33
N ARG A 29 -0.73 -32.88 23.56
CA ARG A 29 0.56 -32.24 23.84
C ARG A 29 1.72 -32.88 23.09
N LYS A 30 1.71 -34.22 22.96
CA LYS A 30 2.74 -34.93 22.19
C LYS A 30 2.67 -34.56 20.71
N LYS A 31 1.48 -34.55 20.11
CA LYS A 31 1.27 -34.15 18.71
C LYS A 31 1.73 -32.71 18.44
N VAL A 32 1.39 -31.77 19.32
CA VAL A 32 1.85 -30.36 19.18
C VAL A 32 3.37 -30.26 19.30
N LYS A 33 3.99 -31.00 20.24
CA LYS A 33 5.45 -31.06 20.38
C LYS A 33 6.11 -31.63 19.13
N ASP A 34 5.57 -32.70 18.57
CA ASP A 34 6.07 -33.33 17.35
C ASP A 34 5.93 -32.38 16.15
N ALA A 35 4.85 -31.61 16.06
CA ALA A 35 4.66 -30.56 15.05
C ALA A 35 5.69 -29.43 15.19
N LEU A 36 5.95 -28.94 16.43
CA LEU A 36 7.00 -27.95 16.69
C LEU A 36 8.39 -28.45 16.30
N ALA A 37 8.69 -29.72 16.56
CA ALA A 37 9.96 -30.35 16.16
C ALA A 37 10.12 -30.43 14.63
N GLY A 38 9.02 -30.39 13.87
CA GLY A 38 9.01 -30.32 12.41
C GLY A 38 9.51 -28.98 11.84
N PHE A 39 9.59 -27.93 12.65
CA PHE A 39 10.08 -26.60 12.25
C PHE A 39 11.59 -26.49 12.43
N TYR A 40 12.39 -27.32 11.75
CA TYR A 40 13.84 -27.40 11.96
C TYR A 40 14.69 -26.78 10.83
N ARG A 41 14.06 -26.27 9.77
CA ARG A 41 14.71 -25.59 8.64
C ARG A 41 13.82 -24.49 8.06
N MET A 42 14.41 -23.62 7.25
CA MET A 42 13.73 -22.47 6.67
C MET A 42 12.54 -22.86 5.77
N GLU A 43 12.61 -23.98 5.05
CA GLU A 43 11.53 -24.45 4.16
C GLU A 43 10.26 -24.82 4.93
N ASN A 44 10.42 -25.31 6.17
CA ASN A 44 9.32 -25.72 7.04
C ASN A 44 9.09 -24.72 8.18
N SER A 45 9.62 -23.50 8.06
CA SER A 45 9.55 -22.47 9.10
C SER A 45 8.19 -21.77 9.15
N VAL A 46 7.93 -21.10 10.28
CA VAL A 46 6.75 -20.25 10.44
C VAL A 46 7.13 -18.81 10.14
N LYS A 47 6.38 -18.11 9.28
CA LYS A 47 6.63 -16.70 8.99
C LYS A 47 6.12 -15.82 10.14
N GLY A 48 7.03 -15.22 10.90
CA GLY A 48 6.73 -14.24 11.95
C GLY A 48 7.07 -12.80 11.55
N VAL A 49 6.91 -11.88 12.50
CA VAL A 49 7.26 -10.46 12.36
C VAL A 49 8.77 -10.26 12.36
N THR A 50 9.53 -11.08 13.10
CA THR A 50 11.02 -11.02 13.07
C THR A 50 11.65 -11.89 11.98
N GLY A 51 10.84 -12.46 11.07
CA GLY A 51 11.28 -13.30 9.97
C GLY A 51 10.81 -14.75 10.10
N HIS A 52 11.45 -15.64 9.34
CA HIS A 52 11.18 -17.08 9.39
C HIS A 52 11.69 -17.67 10.70
N ILE A 53 10.81 -18.37 11.42
CA ILE A 53 11.10 -18.92 12.74
C ILE A 53 11.20 -20.44 12.64
N TYR A 54 12.36 -20.99 12.99
CA TYR A 54 12.65 -22.42 13.04
C TYR A 54 13.71 -22.69 14.12
N PHE A 55 13.80 -23.94 14.54
CA PHE A 55 14.67 -24.40 15.61
C PHE A 55 15.93 -25.08 15.06
N ASN A 56 17.05 -24.88 15.74
CA ASN A 56 18.25 -25.67 15.50
C ASN A 56 18.16 -27.05 16.16
N SER A 57 19.21 -27.87 16.00
CA SER A 57 19.29 -29.22 16.58
C SER A 57 19.19 -29.28 18.10
N LYS A 58 19.39 -28.16 18.80
CA LYS A 58 19.24 -28.03 20.26
C LYS A 58 17.85 -27.53 20.68
N GLY A 59 16.93 -27.35 19.74
CA GLY A 59 15.59 -26.80 20.00
C GLY A 59 15.56 -25.30 20.26
N SER A 60 16.65 -24.58 19.96
CA SER A 60 16.72 -23.12 20.11
C SER A 60 16.31 -22.44 18.82
N ALA A 61 15.47 -21.41 18.90
CA ALA A 61 15.13 -20.59 17.76
C ALA A 61 16.37 -19.78 17.32
N LEU A 62 16.76 -19.92 16.05
CA LEU A 62 17.83 -19.10 15.48
C LEU A 62 17.27 -17.71 15.21
N LYS A 63 17.72 -16.70 15.98
CA LYS A 63 17.36 -15.30 15.76
C LYS A 63 18.60 -14.47 15.48
N HIS A 64 18.49 -13.58 14.51
CA HIS A 64 19.54 -12.60 14.25
C HIS A 64 19.61 -11.60 15.40
N LEU A 65 20.84 -11.32 15.85
CA LEU A 65 21.10 -10.24 16.79
C LEU A 65 21.05 -8.92 16.03
N TYR A 66 20.31 -7.95 16.58
CA TYR A 66 20.28 -6.59 16.07
C TYR A 66 21.01 -5.68 17.06
N VAL A 67 21.95 -4.91 16.55
CA VAL A 67 22.74 -3.97 17.35
C VAL A 67 22.18 -2.57 17.15
N GLY A 68 22.05 -1.80 18.22
CA GLY A 68 21.59 -0.42 18.17
C GLY A 68 21.74 0.25 19.52
N ASN A 69 21.53 1.56 19.53
CA ASN A 69 21.63 2.41 20.70
C ASN A 69 20.26 3.03 21.00
N TYR A 70 19.97 3.28 22.26
CA TYR A 70 18.79 4.07 22.63
C TYR A 70 19.12 5.56 22.60
N GLN A 71 18.39 6.33 21.78
CA GLN A 71 18.47 7.79 21.72
C GLN A 71 17.08 8.37 21.96
N LYS A 72 16.94 9.32 22.90
CA LYS A 72 15.63 9.93 23.25
C LYS A 72 14.52 8.88 23.50
N ASN A 73 14.81 7.80 24.24
CA ASN A 73 13.92 6.64 24.47
C ASN A 73 13.50 5.84 23.22
N HIS A 74 14.14 6.06 22.07
CA HIS A 74 13.88 5.32 20.84
C HIS A 74 15.08 4.41 20.53
N PHE A 75 14.81 3.16 20.19
CA PHE A 75 15.86 2.24 19.72
C PHE A 75 16.27 2.64 18.30
N VAL A 76 17.52 3.08 18.13
CA VAL A 76 18.11 3.46 16.86
C VAL A 76 19.09 2.35 16.44
N PRO A 77 18.80 1.63 15.33
CA PRO A 77 19.70 0.59 14.83
C PRO A 77 21.09 1.15 14.51
N ALA A 78 22.13 0.34 14.71
CA ALA A 78 23.47 0.69 14.25
C ALA A 78 23.53 0.71 12.71
N PHE A 79 24.39 1.56 12.15
CA PHE A 79 24.63 1.71 10.70
C PHE A 79 25.17 0.44 10.01
N SER A 80 25.53 -0.58 10.78
CA SER A 80 25.92 -1.89 10.29
C SER A 80 25.31 -2.97 11.18
N GLN A 81 24.72 -3.98 10.53
CA GLN A 81 24.21 -5.19 11.17
C GLN A 81 25.01 -6.39 10.71
N PHE A 82 25.09 -7.42 11.53
CA PHE A 82 25.87 -8.61 11.26
C PHE A 82 24.96 -9.83 11.29
N LYS A 83 24.91 -10.54 10.16
CA LYS A 83 24.06 -11.72 10.01
C LYS A 83 24.88 -12.92 9.59
N GLU A 84 24.80 -13.98 10.39
CA GLU A 84 25.31 -15.27 9.98
C GLU A 84 24.59 -15.74 8.71
N THR A 85 25.35 -16.25 7.75
CA THR A 85 24.80 -16.76 6.48
C THR A 85 25.29 -18.18 6.27
N THR A 86 24.34 -19.08 5.99
CA THR A 86 24.58 -20.49 5.75
C THR A 86 24.73 -20.83 4.26
N GLU A 87 24.57 -19.85 3.36
CA GLU A 87 24.73 -20.07 1.92
C GLU A 87 26.22 -20.08 1.53
N PRO A 88 26.73 -21.20 1.00
CA PRO A 88 28.10 -21.27 0.52
C PRO A 88 28.22 -20.51 -0.81
N ASP A 89 28.67 -19.27 -0.72
CA ASP A 89 29.23 -18.58 -1.88
C ASP A 89 30.49 -19.30 -2.38
N SER A 90 30.82 -19.17 -3.66
CA SER A 90 32.08 -19.70 -4.18
C SER A 90 33.28 -19.06 -3.45
N ILE A 91 34.35 -19.84 -3.24
CA ILE A 91 35.55 -19.40 -2.50
C ILE A 91 36.12 -18.09 -3.05
N GLY A 92 36.15 -17.92 -4.38
CA GLY A 92 36.60 -16.68 -5.02
C GLY A 92 35.71 -15.46 -4.73
N ASN A 93 34.38 -15.64 -4.64
CA ASN A 93 33.46 -14.57 -4.25
C ASN A 93 33.61 -14.22 -2.76
N MET A 94 33.86 -15.21 -1.90
CA MET A 94 34.11 -14.96 -0.48
C MET A 94 35.38 -14.14 -0.26
N PHE A 95 36.50 -14.48 -0.91
CA PHE A 95 37.75 -13.73 -0.75
C PHE A 95 37.59 -12.24 -1.12
N LYS A 96 36.93 -11.96 -2.25
CA LYS A 96 36.62 -10.58 -2.66
C LYS A 96 35.70 -9.87 -1.67
N LYS A 97 34.64 -10.53 -1.20
CA LYS A 97 33.73 -9.97 -0.19
C LYS A 97 34.42 -9.70 1.14
N THR A 98 35.39 -10.51 1.53
CA THR A 98 36.20 -10.30 2.74
C THR A 98 37.12 -9.09 2.60
N LEU A 99 37.81 -8.94 1.47
CA LEU A 99 38.63 -7.76 1.17
C LEU A 99 37.80 -6.47 1.16
N ASP A 100 36.58 -6.53 0.63
CA ASP A 100 35.64 -5.40 0.61
C ASP A 100 34.98 -5.13 1.99
N GLY A 101 35.32 -5.90 3.04
CA GLY A 101 34.75 -5.77 4.39
C GLY A 101 33.26 -6.16 4.49
N ARG A 102 32.73 -6.87 3.49
CA ARG A 102 31.32 -7.29 3.39
C ARG A 102 31.04 -8.62 4.09
N VAL A 103 32.08 -9.45 4.24
CA VAL A 103 32.03 -10.75 4.91
C VAL A 103 33.15 -10.84 5.93
N MET A 104 32.87 -11.45 7.09
CA MET A 104 33.86 -11.74 8.12
C MET A 104 33.75 -13.20 8.55
N LEU A 105 34.89 -13.81 8.87
CA LEU A 105 34.94 -15.14 9.48
C LEU A 105 35.15 -14.99 10.98
N VAL A 106 34.17 -15.42 11.77
CA VAL A 106 34.22 -15.33 13.24
C VAL A 106 33.89 -16.71 13.80
N TYR A 107 34.84 -17.32 14.52
CA TYR A 107 34.73 -18.68 15.08
C TYR A 107 34.30 -19.75 14.05
N GLY A 108 34.75 -19.63 12.81
CA GLY A 108 34.41 -20.56 11.72
C GLY A 108 33.09 -20.27 11.00
N ASN A 109 32.32 -19.27 11.46
CA ASN A 109 31.06 -18.87 10.84
C ASN A 109 31.26 -17.69 9.89
N ILE A 110 30.53 -17.71 8.77
CA ILE A 110 30.50 -16.63 7.79
C ILE A 110 29.46 -15.61 8.22
N ILE A 111 29.90 -14.39 8.51
CA ILE A 111 29.06 -13.28 8.92
C ILE A 111 29.03 -12.23 7.80
N ASN A 112 27.85 -11.99 7.26
CA ASN A 112 27.60 -10.89 6.32
C ASN A 112 27.39 -9.58 7.08
N LYS A 113 28.08 -8.53 6.65
CA LYS A 113 27.87 -7.15 7.10
C LYS A 113 26.80 -6.50 6.21
N THR A 114 25.65 -6.18 6.81
CA THR A 114 24.56 -5.45 6.17
C THR A 114 24.64 -3.98 6.54
N LYS A 115 24.71 -3.09 5.55
CA LYS A 115 24.63 -1.64 5.75
C LYS A 115 23.20 -1.23 6.10
N VAL A 116 23.07 -0.32 7.05
CA VAL A 116 21.81 0.33 7.39
C VAL A 116 21.90 1.78 6.96
N VAL A 117 21.02 2.17 6.04
CA VAL A 117 20.91 3.55 5.55
C VAL A 117 19.62 4.14 6.09
N PHE A 118 19.75 5.20 6.88
CA PHE A 118 18.59 5.95 7.34
C PHE A 118 18.12 6.88 6.23
N VAL A 119 16.82 6.90 6.02
CA VAL A 119 16.17 7.64 4.94
C VAL A 119 15.12 8.55 5.53
N GLY A 120 15.15 9.83 5.17
CA GLY A 120 14.01 10.68 5.41
C GLY A 120 13.61 11.47 4.17
N ILE A 121 12.35 11.86 4.15
CA ILE A 121 11.75 12.65 3.08
C ILE A 121 11.02 13.83 3.71
N HIS A 122 11.25 15.01 3.18
CA HIS A 122 10.46 16.20 3.44
C HIS A 122 9.70 16.55 2.18
N LEU A 123 8.38 16.45 2.23
CA LEU A 123 7.53 16.70 1.08
C LEU A 123 7.27 18.20 0.96
N ASN A 124 7.72 18.80 -0.14
CA ASN A 124 7.58 20.24 -0.40
C ASN A 124 6.22 20.53 -1.03
N ALA A 125 5.87 19.80 -2.09
CA ALA A 125 4.61 19.98 -2.79
C ALA A 125 4.18 18.70 -3.54
N ILE A 126 2.88 18.60 -3.78
CA ILE A 126 2.31 17.65 -4.73
C ILE A 126 1.42 18.42 -5.69
N SER A 127 1.50 18.08 -6.97
CA SER A 127 0.70 18.70 -8.02
C SER A 127 0.29 17.69 -9.08
N SER A 128 -0.63 18.12 -9.95
CA SER A 128 -1.06 17.34 -11.12
C SER A 128 -1.53 15.92 -10.79
N VAL A 129 -2.36 15.77 -9.74
CA VAL A 129 -2.92 14.46 -9.36
C VAL A 129 -3.95 14.04 -10.40
N THR A 130 -3.63 13.01 -11.17
CA THR A 130 -4.49 12.38 -12.18
C THR A 130 -4.85 10.95 -11.74
N PRO A 131 -5.77 10.25 -12.44
CA PRO A 131 -6.07 8.85 -12.15
C PRO A 131 -4.89 7.88 -12.29
N SER A 132 -3.80 8.25 -12.98
CA SER A 132 -2.67 7.36 -13.24
C SER A 132 -1.36 7.83 -12.62
N GLU A 133 -1.20 9.14 -12.43
CA GLU A 133 0.06 9.73 -11.95
C GLU A 133 -0.13 11.02 -11.15
N TYR A 134 0.90 11.40 -10.42
CA TYR A 134 1.01 12.69 -9.74
C TYR A 134 2.47 13.16 -9.74
N ILE A 135 2.69 14.47 -9.59
CA ILE A 135 4.02 15.05 -9.46
C ILE A 135 4.31 15.28 -7.98
N ALA A 136 5.43 14.74 -7.50
CA ALA A 136 5.94 14.98 -6.16
C ALA A 136 7.22 15.82 -6.23
N ASP A 137 7.30 16.82 -5.37
CA ASP A 137 8.44 17.69 -5.14
C ASP A 137 8.86 17.53 -3.68
N PHE A 138 10.05 17.01 -3.42
CA PHE A 138 10.50 16.66 -2.08
C PHE A 138 12.01 16.69 -1.93
N ASP A 139 12.45 16.94 -0.70
CA ASP A 139 13.83 16.75 -0.29
C ASP A 139 13.99 15.35 0.31
N LEU A 140 15.00 14.63 -0.15
CA LEU A 140 15.35 13.27 0.26
C LEU A 140 16.74 13.29 0.89
N TRP A 141 16.89 12.69 2.06
CA TRP A 141 18.22 12.54 2.65
C TRP A 141 18.53 11.10 3.01
N PHE A 142 19.82 10.78 2.88
CA PHE A 142 20.41 9.52 3.30
C PHE A 142 21.43 9.78 4.39
N ARG A 143 21.31 9.08 5.51
CA ARG A 143 22.26 9.11 6.61
C ARG A 143 22.84 7.71 6.82
N PHE A 144 24.15 7.58 6.65
CA PHE A 144 24.82 6.27 6.57
C PHE A 144 26.23 6.32 7.17
N GLY A 145 26.70 5.16 7.65
CA GLY A 145 28.09 4.98 8.08
C GLY A 145 28.96 4.40 6.96
N GLY A 146 30.12 5.00 6.70
CA GLY A 146 31.05 4.54 5.66
C GLY A 146 30.61 4.91 4.24
N GLN A 147 30.68 3.97 3.29
CA GLN A 147 30.37 4.22 1.88
C GLN A 147 28.96 3.75 1.47
N PHE A 148 28.26 4.61 0.74
CA PHE A 148 26.95 4.34 0.15
C PHE A 148 26.91 4.83 -1.30
N LYS A 149 26.35 4.01 -2.19
CA LYS A 149 26.19 4.31 -3.63
C LYS A 149 24.76 4.78 -3.90
N ASP A 150 24.45 5.97 -3.41
CA ASP A 150 23.19 6.68 -3.67
C ASP A 150 22.81 6.78 -5.15
N ALA A 151 23.78 6.90 -6.07
CA ALA A 151 23.53 6.93 -7.52
C ALA A 151 22.83 5.66 -8.07
N ASP A 152 22.93 4.52 -7.37
CA ASP A 152 22.28 3.26 -7.73
C ASP A 152 20.85 3.13 -7.15
N VAL A 153 20.28 4.19 -6.56
CA VAL A 153 18.90 4.21 -6.09
C VAL A 153 17.93 4.28 -7.28
N GLU A 154 16.99 3.34 -7.31
CA GLU A 154 15.95 3.20 -8.33
C GLU A 154 14.57 3.45 -7.70
N PHE A 155 13.84 4.43 -8.23
CA PHE A 155 12.45 4.68 -7.87
C PHE A 155 11.55 3.72 -8.66
N THR A 156 10.90 2.79 -7.95
CA THR A 156 10.21 1.65 -8.57
C THR A 156 8.85 2.01 -9.18
N ASN A 157 8.26 3.12 -8.73
CA ASN A 157 6.98 3.59 -9.22
C ASN A 157 7.05 4.96 -9.92
N SER A 158 8.24 5.44 -10.30
CA SER A 158 8.34 6.64 -11.13
C SER A 158 7.89 6.37 -12.56
N ILE A 159 7.36 7.38 -13.24
CA ILE A 159 6.95 7.30 -14.65
C ILE A 159 8.19 7.25 -15.55
N ASN A 160 9.14 8.15 -15.28
CA ASN A 160 10.44 8.20 -15.92
C ASN A 160 11.52 7.81 -14.90
N PRO A 161 12.66 7.21 -15.32
CA PRO A 161 13.79 6.96 -14.44
C PRO A 161 14.25 8.24 -13.74
N VAL A 162 14.33 8.19 -12.40
CA VAL A 162 14.82 9.31 -11.59
C VAL A 162 16.25 9.03 -11.20
N HIS A 163 17.17 9.87 -11.65
CA HIS A 163 18.59 9.80 -11.29
C HIS A 163 18.88 10.86 -10.24
N LEU A 164 19.41 10.42 -9.09
CA LEU A 164 19.93 11.34 -8.09
C LEU A 164 21.24 11.92 -8.63
N GLY A 165 21.25 13.22 -8.90
CA GLY A 165 22.44 13.95 -9.34
C GLY A 165 23.45 14.15 -8.21
N SER A 166 24.14 15.29 -8.19
CA SER A 166 24.95 15.69 -7.04
C SER A 166 24.06 16.05 -5.83
N PRO A 167 24.47 15.72 -4.60
CA PRO A 167 23.73 16.15 -3.41
C PRO A 167 23.72 17.68 -3.32
N LEU A 168 22.59 18.24 -2.89
CA LEU A 168 22.46 19.66 -2.53
C LEU A 168 23.39 20.02 -1.37
N ARG A 169 23.51 19.11 -0.41
CA ARG A 169 24.35 19.27 0.77
C ARG A 169 24.87 17.91 1.21
N GLU A 170 26.13 17.88 1.59
CA GLU A 170 26.78 16.75 2.23
C GLU A 170 27.40 17.24 3.54
N SER A 171 27.17 16.50 4.62
CA SER A 171 27.86 16.67 5.89
C SER A 171 28.39 15.33 6.38
N SER A 172 29.55 15.33 7.03
CA SER A 172 30.12 14.15 7.65
C SER A 172 30.53 14.49 9.08
N GLU A 173 29.96 13.79 10.05
CA GLU A 173 30.25 13.94 11.47
C GLU A 173 30.43 12.56 12.09
N HIS A 174 31.53 12.32 12.81
CA HIS A 174 31.77 11.07 13.55
C HIS A 174 31.56 9.79 12.72
N ASP A 175 32.14 9.71 11.51
CA ASP A 175 31.98 8.60 10.54
C ASP A 175 30.55 8.38 10.00
N VAL A 176 29.64 9.31 10.25
CA VAL A 176 28.29 9.33 9.69
C VAL A 176 28.20 10.43 8.64
N THR A 177 27.89 10.03 7.42
CA THR A 177 27.67 10.96 6.31
C THR A 177 26.18 11.12 6.06
N THR A 178 25.74 12.38 5.92
CA THR A 178 24.38 12.74 5.51
C THR A 178 24.44 13.45 4.16
N ARG A 179 23.69 12.94 3.19
CA ARG A 179 23.55 13.54 1.85
C ARG A 179 22.10 13.89 1.60
N ILE A 180 21.86 15.12 1.16
CA ILE A 180 20.53 15.68 0.90
C ILE A 180 20.39 15.91 -0.60
N TYR A 181 19.25 15.53 -1.16
CA TYR A 181 18.88 15.65 -2.56
C TYR A 181 17.53 16.33 -2.66
N HIS A 182 17.33 17.08 -3.75
CA HIS A 182 16.02 17.57 -4.12
C HIS A 182 15.53 16.79 -5.34
N VAL A 183 14.30 16.28 -5.25
CA VAL A 183 13.72 15.41 -6.27
C VAL A 183 12.35 15.95 -6.64
N LYS A 184 12.16 16.15 -7.95
CA LYS A 184 10.88 16.50 -8.53
C LYS A 184 10.58 15.57 -9.70
N SER A 185 9.59 14.71 -9.54
CA SER A 185 9.26 13.72 -10.57
C SER A 185 7.80 13.27 -10.53
N ALA A 186 7.36 12.62 -11.61
CA ALA A 186 6.06 12.00 -11.74
C ALA A 186 6.10 10.55 -11.25
N PHE A 187 5.12 10.18 -10.43
CA PHE A 187 4.96 8.86 -9.83
C PHE A 187 3.61 8.26 -10.17
N ARG A 188 3.60 6.95 -10.40
CA ARG A 188 2.39 6.16 -10.63
C ARG A 188 1.58 6.05 -9.35
N ILE A 189 0.27 6.19 -9.50
CA ILE A 189 -0.74 5.94 -8.46
C ILE A 189 -1.69 4.83 -8.93
N THR A 190 -2.21 4.05 -7.98
CA THR A 190 -3.32 3.13 -8.22
C THR A 190 -4.49 3.62 -7.36
N PRO A 191 -5.39 4.45 -7.90
CA PRO A 191 -6.41 5.10 -7.10
C PRO A 191 -7.50 4.12 -6.64
N ASP A 192 -8.01 4.39 -5.44
CA ASP A 192 -9.17 3.70 -4.88
C ASP A 192 -10.41 4.62 -4.96
N TYR A 193 -11.32 4.30 -5.88
CA TYR A 193 -12.55 5.05 -6.10
C TYR A 193 -13.77 4.48 -5.37
N HIS A 194 -13.65 3.42 -4.56
CA HIS A 194 -14.83 2.79 -3.93
C HIS A 194 -15.73 3.81 -3.22
N LYS A 195 -15.12 4.82 -2.59
CA LYS A 195 -15.81 5.89 -1.85
C LYS A 195 -16.00 7.19 -2.62
N TYR A 196 -15.74 7.23 -3.93
CA TYR A 196 -15.90 8.42 -4.76
C TYR A 196 -17.33 8.98 -4.65
N PRO A 197 -17.53 10.31 -4.55
CA PRO A 197 -16.54 11.41 -4.61
C PRO A 197 -15.91 11.80 -3.25
N LEU A 198 -16.09 11.00 -2.21
CA LEU A 198 -15.56 11.22 -0.85
C LEU A 198 -14.38 10.29 -0.54
N ASP A 199 -13.64 9.92 -1.58
CA ASP A 199 -12.51 9.01 -1.55
C ASP A 199 -11.27 9.60 -0.87
N GLY A 200 -10.38 8.70 -0.46
CA GLY A 200 -9.03 9.02 0.00
C GLY A 200 -8.04 8.20 -0.81
N GLN A 201 -6.88 8.79 -1.09
CA GLN A 201 -5.84 8.21 -1.92
C GLN A 201 -4.53 8.13 -1.17
N ILE A 202 -3.73 7.13 -1.52
CA ILE A 202 -2.37 6.96 -1.00
C ILE A 202 -1.40 7.29 -2.13
N LEU A 203 -0.70 8.41 -1.98
CA LEU A 203 0.37 8.82 -2.88
C LEU A 203 1.66 8.24 -2.31
N ALA A 204 2.28 7.29 -3.02
CA ALA A 204 3.44 6.56 -2.52
C ALA A 204 4.71 6.90 -3.31
N ILE A 205 5.81 7.21 -2.63
CA ILE A 205 7.14 7.29 -3.24
C ILE A 205 7.88 6.01 -2.85
N ARG A 206 8.25 5.20 -3.85
CA ARG A 206 8.82 3.86 -3.63
C ARG A 206 10.20 3.71 -4.25
N PHE A 207 11.11 3.33 -3.37
CA PHE A 207 12.55 3.28 -3.48
C PHE A 207 13.30 1.97 -3.29
N ARG A 208 14.21 1.54 -4.17
CA ARG A 208 15.18 0.48 -3.79
C ARG A 208 16.58 0.76 -4.28
N HIS A 209 17.55 -0.02 -3.79
CA HIS A 209 18.87 -0.06 -4.40
C HIS A 209 18.84 -1.02 -5.61
N HIS A 210 19.42 -0.61 -6.74
CA HIS A 210 19.46 -1.41 -7.96
C HIS A 210 20.30 -2.70 -7.78
N SER A 211 21.53 -2.55 -7.26
CA SER A 211 22.50 -3.65 -7.15
C SER A 211 22.58 -4.33 -5.78
N GLU A 212 22.38 -3.62 -4.66
CA GLU A 212 22.55 -4.16 -3.31
C GLU A 212 21.29 -4.87 -2.79
N THR A 213 21.42 -6.16 -2.46
CA THR A 213 20.31 -6.97 -1.94
C THR A 213 20.04 -6.66 -0.46
N ARG A 214 18.93 -7.16 0.08
CA ARG A 214 18.53 -7.02 1.50
C ARG A 214 19.60 -7.49 2.50
N ASN A 215 20.46 -8.43 2.09
CA ASN A 215 21.56 -8.92 2.92
C ASN A 215 22.74 -7.93 2.96
N GLN A 216 22.82 -7.03 1.99
CA GLN A 216 23.88 -6.03 1.85
C GLN A 216 23.44 -4.64 2.31
N LEU A 217 22.18 -4.28 2.07
CA LEU A 217 21.63 -2.98 2.43
C LEU A 217 20.19 -3.07 2.92
N ILE A 218 19.90 -2.35 4.00
CA ILE A 218 18.55 -2.14 4.54
C ILE A 218 18.31 -0.64 4.68
N TYR A 219 17.19 -0.18 4.14
CA TYR A 219 16.69 1.17 4.39
C TYR A 219 15.86 1.18 5.68
N ILE A 220 16.00 2.23 6.49
CA ILE A 220 15.20 2.44 7.70
C ILE A 220 14.75 3.90 7.72
N PRO A 221 13.50 4.21 8.10
CA PRO A 221 13.08 5.59 8.31
C PRO A 221 14.00 6.31 9.30
N ASP A 222 14.45 7.51 8.94
CA ASP A 222 15.17 8.39 9.83
C ASP A 222 14.20 8.99 10.85
N PHE A 223 14.57 8.93 12.12
CA PHE A 223 13.80 9.50 13.22
C PHE A 223 14.18 10.96 13.52
N ALA A 224 15.21 11.48 12.84
CA ALA A 224 15.60 12.89 12.93
C ALA A 224 14.49 13.80 12.38
N SER A 225 14.27 14.95 13.01
CA SER A 225 13.29 15.92 12.53
C SER A 225 13.77 16.53 11.20
N PRO A 226 12.89 16.77 10.22
CA PRO A 226 13.25 17.52 9.01
C PRO A 226 13.94 18.85 9.32
N SER A 227 13.52 19.54 10.38
CA SER A 227 14.11 20.81 10.83
C SER A 227 15.56 20.68 11.30
N GLU A 228 15.95 19.52 11.83
CA GLU A 228 17.34 19.24 12.25
C GLU A 228 18.24 19.01 11.03
N ILE A 229 17.70 18.48 9.94
CA ILE A 229 18.46 18.11 8.72
C ILE A 229 18.48 19.23 7.68
N LEU A 230 17.31 19.83 7.42
CA LEU A 230 17.10 20.83 6.36
C LEU A 230 17.18 22.27 6.86
N GLY A 231 17.06 22.50 8.18
CA GLY A 231 17.08 23.82 8.82
C GLY A 231 15.72 24.26 9.35
N LYS A 232 15.69 25.39 10.07
CA LYS A 232 14.52 25.85 10.85
C LYS A 232 13.26 26.12 10.00
N ASP A 233 13.42 26.38 8.71
CA ASP A 233 12.31 26.71 7.80
C ASP A 233 11.58 25.46 7.27
N ALA A 234 12.17 24.26 7.41
CA ALA A 234 11.54 22.98 7.13
C ALA A 234 10.59 22.61 8.29
N GLY A 235 9.46 23.31 8.37
CA GLY A 235 8.45 23.11 9.40
C GLY A 235 7.72 21.76 9.30
N VAL A 236 7.03 21.39 10.39
CA VAL A 236 6.23 20.14 10.54
C VAL A 236 4.88 20.21 9.81
N SER A 237 4.67 21.21 8.95
CA SER A 237 3.39 21.35 8.26
C SER A 237 3.24 20.26 7.21
N LEU A 238 2.10 19.57 7.23
CA LEU A 238 1.73 18.71 6.12
C LEU A 238 1.62 19.60 4.87
N PRO A 239 2.15 19.16 3.72
CA PRO A 239 2.15 19.95 2.51
C PRO A 239 0.71 20.17 2.04
N ASP A 240 0.48 21.37 1.50
CA ASP A 240 -0.77 21.72 0.84
C ASP A 240 -0.81 21.01 -0.53
N LEU A 241 -1.83 20.17 -0.72
CA LEU A 241 -2.06 19.43 -1.98
C LEU A 241 -3.00 20.21 -2.90
N GLY A 242 -3.21 21.51 -2.62
CA GLY A 242 -4.10 22.39 -3.35
C GLY A 242 -5.55 22.29 -2.87
N ARG A 243 -6.47 22.79 -3.70
CA ARG A 243 -7.90 22.90 -3.32
C ARG A 243 -8.62 21.55 -3.28
N GLU A 244 -8.23 20.61 -4.13
CA GLU A 244 -8.94 19.35 -4.33
C GLU A 244 -8.59 18.28 -3.29
N TRP A 245 -7.39 18.35 -2.73
CA TRP A 245 -6.82 17.31 -1.87
C TRP A 245 -6.33 17.91 -0.57
N LYS A 246 -6.58 17.20 0.53
CA LYS A 246 -6.08 17.56 1.85
C LYS A 246 -5.25 16.43 2.41
N THR A 247 -4.01 16.72 2.78
CA THR A 247 -3.15 15.74 3.46
C THR A 247 -3.73 15.42 4.85
N THR A 248 -3.85 14.13 5.14
CA THR A 248 -4.35 13.61 6.43
C THR A 248 -3.25 12.96 7.25
N GLY A 249 -2.21 12.45 6.59
CA GLY A 249 -1.09 11.81 7.27
C GLY A 249 0.06 11.52 6.33
N PHE A 250 1.22 11.30 6.94
CA PHE A 250 2.44 10.91 6.26
C PHE A 250 3.11 9.79 7.05
N SER A 251 3.51 8.72 6.38
CA SER A 251 4.11 7.57 7.03
C SER A 251 5.26 6.99 6.22
N PHE A 252 6.22 6.43 6.94
CA PHE A 252 7.39 5.76 6.36
C PHE A 252 7.44 4.33 6.84
N HIS A 253 7.72 3.41 5.93
CA HIS A 253 7.99 2.03 6.30
C HIS A 253 8.95 1.37 5.33
N THR A 254 9.61 0.32 5.80
CA THR A 254 10.49 -0.51 4.99
C THR A 254 9.74 -1.79 4.63
N ASP A 255 9.85 -2.20 3.38
CA ASP A 255 9.31 -3.44 2.86
C ASP A 255 10.40 -4.29 2.19
N VAL A 256 10.07 -5.54 1.84
CA VAL A 256 10.96 -6.49 1.19
C VAL A 256 10.33 -6.97 -0.10
N ILE A 257 10.96 -6.64 -1.22
CA ILE A 257 10.54 -7.14 -2.53
C ILE A 257 11.40 -8.33 -2.93
N SER A 258 10.76 -9.38 -3.43
CA SER A 258 11.42 -10.53 -4.04
C SER A 258 11.39 -10.44 -5.56
N ASN A 259 12.56 -10.45 -6.20
CA ASN A 259 12.68 -10.68 -7.64
C ASN A 259 13.06 -12.14 -7.86
N VAL A 260 12.34 -12.85 -8.74
CA VAL A 260 12.75 -14.18 -9.20
C VAL A 260 13.73 -13.98 -10.34
N SER A 261 15.02 -14.26 -10.13
CA SER A 261 16.02 -14.15 -11.19
C SER A 261 17.17 -15.11 -10.96
N THR A 262 17.60 -15.78 -12.03
CA THR A 262 18.77 -16.66 -12.02
C THR A 262 20.09 -15.88 -12.16
N LEU A 263 20.02 -14.58 -12.49
CA LEU A 263 21.16 -13.70 -12.82
C LEU A 263 22.17 -14.34 -13.80
N GLY A 264 21.72 -15.28 -14.64
CA GLY A 264 22.59 -16.01 -15.56
C GLY A 264 23.49 -17.08 -14.92
N SER A 265 23.29 -17.41 -13.64
CA SER A 265 24.04 -18.47 -12.96
C SER A 265 23.44 -19.85 -13.25
N PRO A 266 24.21 -20.81 -13.82
CA PRO A 266 23.73 -22.15 -14.10
C PRO A 266 23.23 -22.93 -12.88
N LYS A 267 23.70 -22.55 -11.67
CA LYS A 267 23.28 -23.16 -10.41
C LYS A 267 21.80 -22.92 -10.06
N PHE A 268 21.19 -21.89 -10.64
CA PHE A 268 19.81 -21.50 -10.37
C PHE A 268 18.85 -21.80 -11.53
N PHE A 269 19.29 -22.49 -12.59
CA PHE A 269 18.39 -22.85 -13.70
C PHE A 269 17.26 -23.81 -13.30
N ASN A 270 17.51 -24.68 -12.32
CA ASN A 270 16.53 -25.66 -11.85
C ASN A 270 15.91 -25.30 -10.48
N LYS A 271 16.19 -24.10 -9.94
CA LYS A 271 15.62 -23.61 -8.67
C LYS A 271 15.34 -22.11 -8.76
N PRO A 272 14.10 -21.64 -8.54
CA PRO A 272 13.82 -20.21 -8.51
C PRO A 272 14.65 -19.55 -7.41
N ASN A 273 15.54 -18.65 -7.80
CA ASN A 273 16.33 -17.87 -6.86
C ASN A 273 15.60 -16.56 -6.58
N ASN A 274 15.10 -16.42 -5.35
CA ASN A 274 14.39 -15.23 -4.89
C ASN A 274 15.40 -14.24 -4.31
N ILE A 275 15.73 -13.22 -5.09
CA ILE A 275 16.62 -12.15 -4.65
C ILE A 275 15.77 -11.12 -3.94
N LEU A 276 16.04 -10.94 -2.65
CA LEU A 276 15.33 -10.00 -1.80
C LEU A 276 16.03 -8.65 -1.83
N TYR A 277 15.27 -7.58 -2.02
CA TYR A 277 15.73 -6.18 -1.93
C TYR A 277 14.99 -5.46 -0.81
N SER A 278 15.70 -4.54 -0.15
CA SER A 278 15.05 -3.60 0.77
C SER A 278 14.38 -2.50 -0.04
N GLN A 279 13.08 -2.30 0.14
CA GLN A 279 12.35 -1.18 -0.43
C GLN A 279 11.98 -0.18 0.68
N PHE A 280 12.20 1.10 0.42
CA PHE A 280 11.67 2.18 1.23
C PHE A 280 10.38 2.71 0.62
N ASN A 281 9.35 2.87 1.46
CA ASN A 281 8.05 3.41 1.09
C ASN A 281 7.74 4.64 1.93
N ALA A 282 7.49 5.76 1.27
CA ALA A 282 6.87 6.93 1.87
C ALA A 282 5.44 7.07 1.36
N GLU A 283 4.47 7.04 2.26
CA GLU A 283 3.04 7.04 1.92
C GLU A 283 2.37 8.29 2.47
N ILE A 284 1.79 9.06 1.57
CA ILE A 284 1.07 10.30 1.83
C ILE A 284 -0.42 10.00 1.69
N SER A 285 -1.13 10.06 2.82
CA SER A 285 -2.58 9.86 2.84
C SER A 285 -3.28 11.17 2.52
N ALA A 286 -3.91 11.26 1.35
CA ALA A 286 -4.63 12.42 0.87
C ALA A 286 -6.14 12.14 0.86
N LYS A 287 -6.96 13.03 1.44
CA LYS A 287 -8.41 12.94 1.35
C LYS A 287 -8.93 13.98 0.37
N ARG A 288 -9.89 13.60 -0.48
CA ARG A 288 -10.52 14.56 -1.38
C ARG A 288 -11.33 15.58 -0.57
N ASN A 289 -11.14 16.86 -0.87
CA ASN A 289 -11.76 18.00 -0.20
C ASN A 289 -12.41 18.96 -1.22
N ASP A 290 -13.05 18.41 -2.25
CA ASP A 290 -13.71 19.20 -3.28
C ASP A 290 -15.23 19.18 -3.09
N ALA A 291 -15.75 20.21 -2.41
CA ALA A 291 -17.19 20.39 -2.22
C ALA A 291 -17.92 20.63 -3.56
N ALA A 292 -17.27 21.27 -4.54
CA ALA A 292 -17.86 21.51 -5.84
C ALA A 292 -18.03 20.19 -6.61
N LEU A 293 -17.06 19.27 -6.48
CA LEU A 293 -17.18 17.93 -7.05
C LEU A 293 -18.34 17.16 -6.42
N VAL A 294 -18.50 17.21 -5.10
CA VAL A 294 -19.63 16.55 -4.42
C VAL A 294 -20.95 17.09 -4.95
N VAL A 295 -21.09 18.43 -5.08
CA VAL A 295 -22.30 19.04 -5.65
C VAL A 295 -22.50 18.64 -7.12
N LYS A 296 -21.44 18.60 -7.92
CA LYS A 296 -21.48 18.18 -9.33
C LYS A 296 -21.96 16.74 -9.50
N VAL A 297 -21.52 15.83 -8.62
CA VAL A 297 -21.91 14.42 -8.65
C VAL A 297 -23.30 14.20 -8.06
N VAL A 298 -23.66 14.90 -6.98
CA VAL A 298 -24.92 14.69 -6.26
C VAL A 298 -26.12 15.39 -6.91
N SER A 299 -25.93 16.56 -7.51
CA SER A 299 -27.02 17.37 -8.06
C SER A 299 -27.90 16.68 -9.10
N PRO A 300 -27.38 15.85 -10.04
CA PRO A 300 -28.24 15.20 -11.04
C PRO A 300 -29.15 14.15 -10.40
N TYR A 301 -28.69 13.44 -9.36
CA TYR A 301 -29.54 12.51 -8.61
C TYR A 301 -30.70 13.23 -7.93
N VAL A 302 -30.42 14.35 -7.26
CA VAL A 302 -31.45 15.17 -6.60
C VAL A 302 -32.46 15.69 -7.63
N PHE A 303 -31.98 16.18 -8.77
CA PHE A 303 -32.84 16.65 -9.85
C PHE A 303 -33.76 15.55 -10.41
N ILE A 304 -33.22 14.35 -10.67
CA ILE A 304 -33.99 13.19 -11.13
C ILE A 304 -35.07 12.82 -10.09
N LEU A 305 -34.74 12.80 -8.80
CA LEU A 305 -35.70 12.50 -7.74
C LEU A 305 -36.82 13.55 -7.63
N ILE A 306 -36.50 14.83 -7.82
CA ILE A 306 -37.50 15.91 -7.89
C ILE A 306 -38.43 15.67 -9.08
N CYS A 307 -37.89 15.43 -10.27
CA CYS A 307 -38.70 15.16 -11.47
C CYS A 307 -39.61 13.92 -11.30
N LEU A 308 -39.10 12.85 -10.69
CA LEU A 308 -39.89 11.65 -10.37
C LEU A 308 -41.03 11.98 -9.41
N SER A 309 -40.76 12.79 -8.39
CA SER A 309 -41.77 13.25 -7.44
C SER A 309 -42.87 14.06 -8.12
N VAL A 310 -42.52 14.99 -9.02
CA VAL A 310 -43.47 15.78 -9.83
C VAL A 310 -44.37 14.88 -10.67
N ILE A 311 -43.85 13.83 -11.30
CA ILE A 311 -44.65 12.84 -12.05
C ILE A 311 -45.63 12.09 -11.15
N GLY A 312 -45.28 11.86 -9.89
CA GLY A 312 -46.16 11.30 -8.87
C GLY A 312 -47.40 12.16 -8.61
N PHE A 313 -47.28 13.49 -8.65
CA PHE A 313 -48.39 14.43 -8.42
C PHE A 313 -49.31 14.62 -9.64
N ILE A 314 -48.92 14.17 -10.83
CA ILE A 314 -49.76 14.28 -12.02
C ILE A 314 -50.96 13.35 -11.89
N ARG A 315 -52.16 13.90 -12.14
CA ARG A 315 -53.44 13.18 -12.08
C ARG A 315 -53.41 11.84 -12.85
N PRO A 316 -53.94 10.73 -12.29
CA PRO A 316 -53.89 9.40 -12.91
C PRO A 316 -54.49 9.31 -14.32
N GLN A 317 -55.46 10.16 -14.65
CA GLN A 317 -56.12 10.18 -15.95
C GLN A 317 -55.17 10.60 -17.10
N LYS A 318 -54.10 11.35 -16.80
CA LYS A 318 -53.10 11.79 -17.80
C LYS A 318 -51.99 10.74 -18.01
N PHE A 319 -52.37 9.49 -18.31
CA PHE A 319 -51.45 8.35 -18.43
C PHE A 319 -50.31 8.61 -19.42
N ARG A 320 -50.63 9.09 -20.64
CA ARG A 320 -49.63 9.35 -21.69
C ARG A 320 -48.53 10.32 -21.23
N LEU A 321 -48.92 11.39 -20.53
CA LEU A 321 -47.97 12.39 -20.02
C LEU A 321 -47.04 11.80 -18.95
N ARG A 322 -47.57 10.98 -18.04
CA ARG A 322 -46.78 10.32 -16.99
C ARG A 322 -45.79 9.32 -17.58
N LEU A 323 -46.22 8.54 -18.56
CA LEU A 323 -45.38 7.55 -19.23
C LEU A 323 -44.24 8.22 -20.02
N SER A 324 -44.55 9.24 -20.82
CA SER A 324 -43.54 9.99 -21.57
C SER A 324 -42.53 10.67 -20.64
N GLY A 325 -42.99 11.28 -19.55
CA GLY A 325 -42.09 11.89 -18.56
C GLY A 325 -41.16 10.87 -17.91
N LEU A 326 -41.66 9.69 -17.55
CA LEU A 326 -40.85 8.63 -16.94
C LEU A 326 -39.78 8.12 -17.90
N LEU A 327 -40.11 7.97 -19.18
CA LEU A 327 -39.17 7.55 -20.22
C LEU A 327 -38.06 8.59 -20.45
N ILE A 328 -38.39 9.88 -20.44
CA ILE A 328 -37.39 10.96 -20.52
C ILE A 328 -36.44 10.91 -19.33
N ILE A 329 -36.96 10.74 -18.11
CA ILE A 329 -36.13 10.63 -16.91
C ILE A 329 -35.22 9.40 -16.97
N PHE A 330 -35.74 8.27 -17.44
CA PHE A 330 -34.97 7.04 -17.57
C PHE A 330 -33.80 7.19 -18.55
N ILE A 331 -34.04 7.79 -19.72
CA ILE A 331 -32.99 8.09 -20.70
C ILE A 331 -31.96 9.06 -20.10
N ALA A 332 -32.42 10.12 -19.42
CA ALA A 332 -31.53 11.08 -18.78
C ALA A 332 -30.64 10.43 -17.70
N ALA A 333 -31.20 9.50 -16.91
CA ALA A 333 -30.46 8.74 -15.91
C ALA A 333 -29.37 7.85 -16.54
N ILE A 334 -29.69 7.16 -17.65
CA ILE A 334 -28.71 6.34 -18.39
C ILE A 334 -27.59 7.20 -18.96
N ILE A 335 -27.92 8.33 -19.60
CA ILE A 335 -26.91 9.26 -20.16
C ILE A 335 -26.01 9.78 -19.05
N PHE A 336 -26.58 10.12 -17.89
CA PHE A 336 -25.80 10.56 -16.74
C PHE A 336 -24.88 9.45 -16.21
N GLN A 337 -25.36 8.20 -16.11
CA GLN A 337 -24.54 7.05 -15.71
C GLN A 337 -23.38 6.81 -16.69
N LEU A 338 -23.64 6.87 -18.00
CA LEU A 338 -22.61 6.71 -19.03
C LEU A 338 -21.54 7.81 -18.91
N LYS A 339 -21.96 9.07 -18.71
CA LYS A 339 -21.03 10.18 -18.49
C LYS A 339 -20.21 9.99 -17.22
N PHE A 340 -20.84 9.53 -16.14
CA PHE A 340 -20.16 9.26 -14.88
C PHE A 340 -19.07 8.18 -15.02
N TYR A 341 -19.36 7.10 -15.74
CA TYR A 341 -18.39 6.03 -16.01
C TYR A 341 -17.26 6.45 -16.95
N TYR A 342 -17.54 7.40 -17.86
CA TYR A 342 -16.49 8.00 -18.69
C TYR A 342 -15.51 8.86 -17.87
N ASP A 343 -16.03 9.61 -16.90
CA ASP A 343 -15.22 10.51 -16.06
C ASP A 343 -14.42 9.74 -14.97
N VAL A 344 -14.92 8.58 -14.52
CA VAL A 344 -14.31 7.76 -13.46
C VAL A 344 -13.96 6.38 -14.01
N PRO A 345 -12.70 6.13 -14.43
CA PRO A 345 -12.29 4.86 -15.02
C PRO A 345 -12.06 3.80 -13.93
N ALA A 346 -13.14 3.32 -13.32
CA ALA A 346 -13.11 2.21 -12.36
C ALA A 346 -13.73 0.95 -12.97
N GLU A 347 -13.04 -0.18 -12.86
CA GLU A 347 -13.53 -1.49 -13.35
C GLU A 347 -14.42 -2.22 -12.33
N TYR A 348 -14.73 -1.59 -11.20
CA TYR A 348 -15.45 -2.16 -10.06
C TYR A 348 -16.60 -1.24 -9.61
N LEU A 349 -17.50 -1.79 -8.79
CA LEU A 349 -18.66 -1.05 -8.27
C LEU A 349 -18.25 0.04 -7.28
N LEU A 350 -18.79 1.23 -7.50
CA LEU A 350 -18.58 2.45 -6.72
C LEU A 350 -19.75 2.66 -5.75
N ASN A 351 -19.53 3.41 -4.67
CA ASN A 351 -20.64 3.87 -3.82
C ASN A 351 -21.69 4.67 -4.63
N ALA A 352 -21.26 5.38 -5.66
CA ALA A 352 -22.14 6.09 -6.59
C ALA A 352 -23.11 5.17 -7.35
N ASP A 353 -22.71 3.93 -7.66
CA ASP A 353 -23.54 2.98 -8.40
C ASP A 353 -24.79 2.58 -7.61
N TYR A 354 -24.68 2.50 -6.28
CA TYR A 354 -25.84 2.23 -5.42
C TYR A 354 -26.91 3.32 -5.53
N PHE A 355 -26.53 4.59 -5.75
CA PHE A 355 -27.50 5.66 -5.98
C PHE A 355 -28.24 5.48 -7.30
N PHE A 356 -27.54 5.06 -8.37
CA PHE A 356 -28.17 4.71 -9.63
C PHE A 356 -29.15 3.54 -9.48
N PHE A 357 -28.78 2.49 -8.75
CA PHE A 357 -29.68 1.36 -8.50
C PHE A 357 -30.95 1.76 -7.73
N VAL A 358 -30.82 2.64 -6.74
CA VAL A 358 -31.98 3.20 -6.02
C VAL A 358 -32.88 3.98 -6.97
N ILE A 359 -32.31 4.84 -7.83
CA ILE A 359 -33.09 5.60 -8.82
C ILE A 359 -33.83 4.67 -9.79
N TYR A 360 -33.16 3.64 -10.31
CA TYR A 360 -33.81 2.67 -11.19
C TYR A 360 -34.92 1.89 -10.49
N ALA A 361 -34.72 1.50 -9.23
CA ALA A 361 -35.77 0.86 -8.43
C ALA A 361 -36.98 1.79 -8.24
N VAL A 362 -36.76 3.08 -7.98
CA VAL A 362 -37.84 4.09 -7.87
C VAL A 362 -38.55 4.30 -9.22
N ILE A 363 -37.82 4.32 -10.34
CA ILE A 363 -38.40 4.41 -11.69
C ILE A 363 -39.31 3.20 -11.96
N ILE A 364 -38.85 1.99 -11.68
CA ILE A 364 -39.62 0.74 -11.86
C ILE A 364 -40.87 0.75 -10.96
N LEU A 365 -40.73 1.16 -9.70
CA LEU A 365 -41.86 1.27 -8.78
C LEU A 365 -42.88 2.30 -9.29
N THR A 366 -42.41 3.45 -9.78
CA THR A 366 -43.27 4.50 -10.34
C THR A 366 -43.99 4.01 -11.59
N MET A 367 -43.32 3.24 -12.45
CA MET A 367 -43.94 2.57 -13.60
C MET A 367 -45.09 1.66 -13.16
N PHE A 368 -44.87 0.85 -12.12
CA PHE A 368 -45.89 -0.07 -11.61
C PHE A 368 -47.12 0.66 -11.07
N ILE A 369 -46.91 1.78 -10.35
CA ILE A 369 -47.97 2.66 -9.85
C ILE A 369 -48.77 3.26 -11.01
N ILE A 370 -48.10 3.74 -12.07
CA ILE A 370 -48.76 4.30 -13.26
C ILE A 370 -49.63 3.26 -13.95
N VAL A 371 -49.13 2.02 -14.13
CA VAL A 371 -49.88 0.92 -14.77
C VAL A 371 -51.08 0.49 -13.92
N ARG A 372 -50.91 0.34 -12.60
CA ARG A 372 -52.02 0.05 -11.66
C ARG A 372 -53.08 1.15 -11.71
N GLY A 373 -52.68 2.42 -11.67
CA GLY A 373 -53.60 3.55 -11.73
C GLY A 373 -54.43 3.59 -13.02
N CYS A 374 -53.88 3.11 -14.14
CA CYS A 374 -54.61 2.98 -15.40
C CYS A 374 -55.71 1.92 -15.31
N ARG A 375 -55.42 0.77 -14.69
CA ARG A 375 -56.35 -0.36 -14.56
C ARG A 375 -57.55 -0.07 -13.65
N PHE A 376 -57.41 0.88 -12.71
CA PHE A 376 -58.46 1.28 -11.76
C PHE A 376 -59.26 2.52 -12.17
N SER A 377 -58.96 3.16 -13.31
CA SER A 377 -59.82 4.22 -13.85
C SER A 377 -61.01 3.55 -14.54
N PRO A 378 -62.22 3.51 -13.95
CA PRO A 378 -63.36 2.88 -14.59
C PRO A 378 -63.67 3.68 -15.86
N ASN A 379 -63.88 2.97 -16.96
CA ASN A 379 -64.47 3.56 -18.15
C ASN A 379 -65.77 4.26 -17.72
N THR A 380 -65.84 5.58 -17.89
CA THR A 380 -67.11 6.31 -17.97
C THR A 380 -67.83 5.84 -19.24
N ILE A 381 -68.49 4.70 -19.13
CA ILE A 381 -69.61 4.32 -19.98
C ILE A 381 -70.85 4.69 -19.18
N SER A 382 -71.31 5.93 -19.33
CA SER A 382 -72.72 6.27 -19.08
C SER A 382 -73.18 7.10 -20.27
N GLY A 383 -74.14 6.53 -20.99
CA GLY A 383 -74.63 6.98 -22.28
C GLY A 383 -75.10 8.43 -22.31
N LYS A 384 -74.79 9.09 -23.44
CA LYS A 384 -75.68 10.10 -24.01
C LYS A 384 -76.84 9.37 -24.68
N LYS A 385 -77.95 9.26 -23.95
CA LYS A 385 -79.31 9.33 -24.51
C LYS A 385 -80.00 10.48 -23.78
N GLY A 386 -80.56 11.40 -24.56
CA GLY A 386 -81.09 12.68 -24.14
C GLY A 386 -80.73 13.71 -25.19
#